data_AF-A0A348B4M7-F1
#
_entry.id   AF-A0A348B4M7-F1
#
_cell.length_a   1.000
_cell.length_b   1.000
_cell.length_c   1.000
_cell.angle_alpha   90.00
_cell.angle_beta   90.00
_cell.angle_gamma   90.00
#
_symmetry.space_group_name_H-M   'P 1'
#
loop_
_entity.id
_entity.type
_entity.pdbx_description
1 polymer ?
#
loop_
_entity_poly.entity_id
_entity_poly.type
_entity_poly.pdbx_seq_one_letter_code
_entity_poly.pdbx_strand_id
1 'polypeptide(L)'
;MNLNTHILFAVSLGMVLTHHVELAVLIGIGAALPDLDREYVFTTRKLFSKFQLHRALLHNVFFVAGLYLINPWLALGAACHIGLDLLTSPTDRGVEPFFPLTRLVTGVYLTLEGEVVNRRGLSWYLEDPVTLVQETADPGLRESGVVPWLRVYGPFRNSRLMDWGVFYSSLVFVALYTQVRLDYGFLGWLLRFLGNAFLGHPLIVGGLVLFYLTGEVWRRKLQFSGSHRREVLASILVSVASLSIGIVSVRMGGVVDWSLVGMVSLALLIGMSIAYVHVRLRNGRVVL
;
A
#
# COMPACT_ATOMS: atom_id res chain seq x y z
N MET A 1 4.97 -3.15 4.21
CA MET A 1 4.90 -2.02 5.19
C MET A 1 3.50 -1.94 5.81
N ASN A 2 3.30 -1.22 6.92
CA ASN A 2 1.95 -1.10 7.50
C ASN A 2 1.06 -0.16 6.67
N LEU A 3 -0.24 -0.47 6.57
CA LEU A 3 -1.23 0.37 5.87
C LEU A 3 -1.22 1.83 6.35
N ASN A 4 -1.08 2.05 7.66
CA ASN A 4 -0.99 3.41 8.22
C ASN A 4 0.23 4.19 7.69
N THR A 5 1.34 3.51 7.44
CA THR A 5 2.54 4.10 6.84
C THR A 5 2.27 4.50 5.39
N HIS A 6 1.62 3.63 4.62
CA HIS A 6 1.23 3.93 3.25
C HIS A 6 0.32 5.16 3.16
N ILE A 7 -0.74 5.19 3.97
CA ILE A 7 -1.69 6.31 3.99
C ILE A 7 -0.99 7.59 4.42
N LEU A 8 -0.22 7.56 5.51
CA LEU A 8 0.42 8.77 6.05
C LEU A 8 1.48 9.32 5.09
N PHE A 9 2.26 8.45 4.46
CA PHE A 9 3.22 8.85 3.42
C PHE A 9 2.50 9.51 2.26
N ALA A 10 1.44 8.88 1.74
CA ALA A 10 0.67 9.41 0.62
C ALA A 10 0.02 10.77 0.95
N VAL A 11 -0.54 10.93 2.16
CA VAL A 11 -1.06 12.21 2.65
C VAL A 11 0.06 13.26 2.72
N SER A 12 1.23 12.91 3.27
CA SER A 12 2.36 13.84 3.38
C SER A 12 2.85 14.30 2.01
N LEU A 13 2.96 13.38 1.04
CA LEU A 13 3.30 13.70 -0.34
C LEU A 13 2.21 14.56 -0.99
N GLY A 14 0.94 14.26 -0.74
CA GLY A 14 -0.18 15.07 -1.21
C GLY A 14 -0.11 16.51 -0.71
N MET A 15 0.27 16.71 0.54
CA MET A 15 0.49 18.04 1.11
C MET A 15 1.66 18.76 0.43
N VAL A 16 2.76 18.07 0.12
CA VAL A 16 3.91 18.62 -0.64
C VAL A 16 3.52 19.04 -2.05
N LEU A 17 2.75 18.20 -2.74
CA LEU A 17 2.48 18.35 -4.17
C LEU A 17 1.28 19.26 -4.48
N THR A 18 0.39 19.47 -3.51
CA THR A 18 -0.88 20.14 -3.79
C THR A 18 -1.17 21.29 -2.85
N HIS A 19 -0.61 21.31 -1.63
CA HIS A 19 -0.96 22.27 -0.58
C HIS A 19 -2.44 22.29 -0.18
N HIS A 20 -3.27 21.41 -0.74
CA HIS A 20 -4.70 21.33 -0.53
C HIS A 20 -5.03 20.09 0.30
N VAL A 21 -5.73 20.30 1.41
CA VAL A 21 -6.11 19.23 2.33
C VAL A 21 -7.04 18.23 1.65
N GLU A 22 -7.92 18.72 0.79
CA GLU A 22 -8.88 17.96 -0.01
C GLU A 22 -8.14 16.94 -0.89
N LEU A 23 -7.10 17.38 -1.58
CA LEU A 23 -6.30 16.52 -2.47
C LEU A 23 -5.44 15.54 -1.68
N ALA A 24 -4.86 15.98 -0.55
CA ALA A 24 -4.12 15.08 0.33
C ALA A 24 -5.01 13.96 0.90
N VAL A 25 -6.27 14.24 1.21
CA VAL A 25 -7.27 13.22 1.61
C VAL A 25 -7.49 12.21 0.48
N LEU A 26 -7.70 12.66 -0.75
CA LEU A 26 -7.86 11.75 -1.90
C LEU A 26 -6.63 10.89 -2.12
N ILE A 27 -5.44 11.46 -2.07
CA ILE A 27 -4.19 10.71 -2.23
C ILE A 27 -4.05 9.67 -1.10
N GLY A 28 -4.40 10.03 0.15
CA GLY A 28 -4.45 9.09 1.27
C GLY A 28 -5.45 7.95 1.09
N ILE A 29 -6.66 8.26 0.58
CA ILE A 29 -7.66 7.26 0.20
C ILE A 29 -7.11 6.34 -0.89
N GLY A 30 -6.49 6.91 -1.92
CA GLY A 30 -5.88 6.18 -3.03
C GLY A 30 -4.84 5.17 -2.54
N ALA A 31 -4.05 5.55 -1.54
CA ALA A 31 -3.06 4.66 -0.93
C ALA A 31 -3.66 3.53 -0.09
N ALA A 32 -4.95 3.60 0.28
CA ALA A 32 -5.66 2.51 0.94
C ALA A 32 -6.32 1.54 -0.05
N LEU A 33 -6.47 1.92 -1.33
CA LEU A 33 -7.15 1.11 -2.34
C LEU A 33 -6.40 -0.18 -2.70
N PRO A 34 -5.06 -0.17 -2.92
CA PRO A 34 -4.34 -1.39 -3.24
C PRO A 34 -4.52 -2.47 -2.19
N ASP A 35 -4.57 -2.10 -0.90
CA ASP A 35 -4.71 -3.00 0.26
C ASP A 35 -6.17 -3.26 0.68
N LEU A 36 -7.15 -3.11 -0.22
CA LEU A 36 -8.53 -3.58 0.00
C LEU A 36 -8.61 -5.12 -0.04
N ASP A 37 -7.97 -5.72 0.96
CA ASP A 37 -7.43 -7.07 0.92
C ASP A 37 -8.40 -8.08 1.52
N ARG A 38 -9.57 -8.25 0.87
CA ARG A 38 -10.68 -9.10 1.36
C ARG A 38 -11.16 -10.14 0.36
N GLU A 39 -10.27 -10.52 -0.56
CA GLU A 39 -10.60 -11.40 -1.70
C GLU A 39 -10.96 -12.84 -1.35
N TYR A 40 -10.68 -13.29 -0.12
CA TYR A 40 -11.17 -14.57 0.42
C TYR A 40 -12.68 -14.61 0.68
N VAL A 41 -13.39 -13.51 0.40
CA VAL A 41 -14.86 -13.50 0.28
C VAL A 41 -15.28 -14.02 -1.11
N PHE A 42 -14.52 -13.65 -2.14
CA PHE A 42 -14.76 -14.00 -3.54
C PHE A 42 -14.08 -15.31 -3.95
N THR A 43 -12.96 -15.66 -3.31
CA THR A 43 -12.12 -16.82 -3.65
C THR A 43 -11.90 -17.73 -2.44
N THR A 44 -11.36 -18.94 -2.66
CA THR A 44 -10.98 -19.85 -1.56
C THR A 44 -9.59 -19.49 -1.03
N ARG A 45 -9.32 -19.74 0.26
CA ARG A 45 -7.98 -19.52 0.86
C ARG A 45 -6.86 -20.24 0.11
N LYS A 46 -7.14 -21.40 -0.49
CA LYS A 46 -6.17 -22.16 -1.28
C LYS A 46 -5.82 -21.47 -2.60
N LEU A 47 -6.81 -20.89 -3.29
CA LEU A 47 -6.58 -20.06 -4.47
C LEU A 47 -5.82 -18.78 -4.09
N PHE A 48 -6.21 -18.14 -2.98
CA PHE A 48 -5.53 -16.98 -2.43
C PHE A 48 -4.04 -17.24 -2.14
N SER A 49 -3.75 -18.27 -1.34
CA SER A 49 -2.38 -18.60 -0.95
C SER A 49 -1.51 -18.99 -2.13
N LYS A 50 -2.12 -19.60 -3.17
CA LYS A 50 -1.43 -20.07 -4.36
C LYS A 50 -1.17 -18.95 -5.38
N PHE A 51 -2.14 -18.07 -5.62
CA PHE A 51 -2.08 -17.11 -6.73
C PHE A 51 -1.96 -15.66 -6.30
N GLN A 52 -2.14 -15.35 -5.01
CA GLN A 52 -2.04 -14.00 -4.45
C GLN A 52 -2.70 -12.94 -5.34
N LEU A 53 -3.95 -13.21 -5.71
CA LEU A 53 -4.64 -12.46 -6.75
C LEU A 53 -4.74 -10.97 -6.42
N HIS A 54 -4.84 -10.60 -5.14
CA HIS A 54 -4.94 -9.23 -4.69
C HIS A 54 -3.72 -8.42 -5.07
N ARG A 55 -2.54 -8.86 -4.63
CA ARG A 55 -1.27 -8.19 -4.97
C ARG A 55 -1.05 -8.18 -6.49
N ALA A 56 -1.41 -9.26 -7.15
CA ALA A 56 -1.31 -9.34 -8.60
C ALA A 56 -2.23 -8.33 -9.31
N LEU A 57 -3.48 -8.18 -8.86
CA LEU A 57 -4.50 -7.34 -9.50
C LEU A 57 -4.44 -5.87 -9.10
N LEU A 58 -4.05 -5.57 -7.86
CA LEU A 58 -4.12 -4.23 -7.28
C LEU A 58 -2.75 -3.59 -7.06
N HIS A 59 -1.66 -4.37 -7.04
CA HIS A 59 -0.30 -3.84 -6.92
C HIS A 59 0.43 -3.93 -8.27
N ASN A 60 -0.18 -3.42 -9.35
CA ASN A 60 0.46 -3.36 -10.66
C ASN A 60 0.22 -2.02 -11.36
N VAL A 61 1.04 -1.72 -12.37
CA VAL A 61 0.98 -0.45 -13.11
C VAL A 61 -0.32 -0.27 -13.89
N PHE A 62 -0.97 -1.35 -14.32
CA PHE A 62 -2.25 -1.28 -15.03
C PHE A 62 -3.38 -0.89 -14.10
N PHE A 63 -3.35 -1.32 -12.83
CA PHE A 63 -4.27 -0.84 -11.81
C PHE A 63 -4.11 0.66 -11.58
N VAL A 64 -2.87 1.15 -11.43
CA VAL A 64 -2.58 2.58 -11.32
C VAL A 64 -3.04 3.33 -12.56
N ALA A 65 -2.77 2.82 -13.75
CA ALA A 65 -3.20 3.44 -15.01
C ALA A 65 -4.73 3.50 -15.13
N GLY A 66 -5.43 2.43 -14.77
CA GLY A 66 -6.89 2.39 -14.71
C GLY A 66 -7.45 3.41 -13.73
N LEU A 67 -6.87 3.48 -12.53
CA LEU A 67 -7.22 4.53 -11.55
C LEU A 67 -6.93 5.92 -12.10
N TYR A 68 -5.82 6.14 -12.82
CA TYR A 68 -5.44 7.45 -13.34
C TYR A 68 -6.47 7.99 -14.35
N LEU A 69 -7.01 7.11 -15.18
CA LEU A 69 -8.09 7.46 -16.12
C LEU A 69 -9.38 7.89 -15.41
N ILE A 70 -9.60 7.44 -14.17
CA ILE A 70 -10.77 7.79 -13.36
C ILE A 70 -10.48 9.02 -12.51
N ASN A 71 -9.39 8.99 -11.74
CA ASN A 71 -8.95 10.05 -10.84
C ASN A 71 -7.42 9.99 -10.62
N PRO A 72 -6.66 11.00 -11.07
CA PRO A 72 -5.20 11.00 -10.99
C PRO A 72 -4.66 11.06 -9.56
N TRP A 73 -5.42 11.60 -8.60
CA TRP A 73 -4.98 11.71 -7.20
C TRP A 73 -5.10 10.40 -6.45
N LEU A 74 -6.16 9.64 -6.72
CA LEU A 74 -6.27 8.28 -6.22
C LEU A 74 -5.17 7.39 -6.82
N ALA A 75 -4.91 7.55 -8.11
CA ALA A 75 -3.83 6.84 -8.79
C ALA A 75 -2.46 7.18 -8.21
N LEU A 76 -2.21 8.45 -7.88
CA LEU A 76 -0.99 8.86 -7.19
C LEU A 76 -0.87 8.20 -5.81
N GLY A 77 -1.97 8.15 -5.04
CA GLY A 77 -2.01 7.41 -3.78
C GLY A 77 -1.68 5.93 -3.94
N ALA A 78 -2.31 5.26 -4.90
CA ALA A 78 -2.04 3.86 -5.22
C ALA A 78 -0.60 3.64 -5.70
N ALA A 79 -0.05 4.56 -6.49
CA ALA A 79 1.34 4.53 -6.92
C ALA A 79 2.31 4.68 -5.74
N CYS A 80 2.00 5.56 -4.78
CA CYS A 80 2.78 5.69 -3.55
C CYS A 80 2.77 4.40 -2.73
N HIS A 81 1.59 3.78 -2.60
CA HIS A 81 1.44 2.51 -1.93
C HIS A 81 2.31 1.44 -2.57
N ILE A 82 2.13 1.22 -3.88
CA ILE A 82 2.89 0.22 -4.65
C ILE A 82 4.39 0.52 -4.61
N GLY A 83 4.77 1.79 -4.71
CA GLY A 83 6.15 2.23 -4.63
C GLY A 83 6.79 1.89 -3.28
N LEU A 84 6.08 2.09 -2.17
CA LEU A 84 6.56 1.69 -0.85
C LEU A 84 6.65 0.17 -0.71
N ASP A 85 5.65 -0.57 -1.21
CA ASP A 85 5.68 -2.03 -1.19
C ASP A 85 6.80 -2.61 -2.09
N LEU A 86 7.18 -1.92 -3.17
CA LEU A 86 8.38 -2.23 -3.96
C LEU A 86 9.70 -2.01 -3.19
N LEU A 87 9.70 -1.25 -2.09
CA LEU A 87 10.85 -1.08 -1.20
C LEU A 87 10.87 -2.12 -0.07
N THR A 88 9.83 -2.95 0.06
CA THR A 88 9.71 -3.92 1.15
C THR A 88 10.39 -5.25 0.86
N SER A 89 10.82 -5.91 1.94
CA SER A 89 11.58 -7.15 1.87
C SER A 89 10.70 -8.35 1.46
N PRO A 90 11.31 -9.51 1.15
CA PRO A 90 10.61 -10.76 0.88
C PRO A 90 9.63 -11.23 1.96
N THR A 91 9.72 -10.73 3.19
CA THR A 91 8.69 -10.90 4.24
C THR A 91 7.29 -10.50 3.77
N ASP A 92 7.21 -9.45 2.95
CA ASP A 92 5.97 -8.84 2.49
C ASP A 92 5.61 -9.32 1.07
N ARG A 93 6.34 -10.32 0.55
CA ARG A 93 6.09 -11.05 -0.70
C ARG A 93 6.19 -10.22 -1.97
N GLY A 94 6.75 -9.00 -1.90
CA GLY A 94 7.02 -8.16 -3.05
C GLY A 94 5.77 -7.78 -3.85
N VAL A 95 5.99 -7.29 -5.06
CA VAL A 95 4.95 -6.76 -5.96
C VAL A 95 5.12 -7.34 -7.37
N GLU A 96 4.02 -7.56 -8.10
CA GLU A 96 4.02 -7.95 -9.53
C GLU A 96 3.69 -6.73 -10.42
N PRO A 97 4.63 -5.81 -10.67
CA PRO A 97 4.32 -4.50 -11.26
C PRO A 97 3.68 -4.59 -12.64
N PHE A 98 3.94 -5.66 -13.41
CA PHE A 98 3.42 -5.84 -14.77
C PHE A 98 2.46 -7.02 -14.92
N PHE A 99 1.81 -7.48 -13.84
CA PHE A 99 0.74 -8.48 -13.97
C PHE A 99 -0.35 -8.01 -14.96
N PRO A 100 -0.90 -8.86 -15.85
CA PRO A 100 -0.67 -10.30 -15.98
C PRO A 100 0.50 -10.70 -16.88
N LEU A 101 1.20 -9.74 -17.50
CA LEU A 101 2.29 -10.02 -18.45
C LEU A 101 3.43 -10.81 -17.80
N THR A 102 3.71 -10.53 -16.52
CA THR A 102 4.70 -11.27 -15.71
C THR A 102 4.42 -12.76 -15.60
N ARG A 103 3.16 -13.18 -15.70
CA ARG A 103 2.75 -14.59 -15.57
C ARG A 103 2.75 -15.35 -16.89
N LEU A 104 2.95 -14.67 -18.01
CA LEU A 104 3.14 -15.29 -19.32
C LEU A 104 4.58 -15.81 -19.50
N VAL A 105 5.49 -15.43 -18.60
CA VAL A 105 6.89 -15.87 -18.58
C VAL A 105 6.96 -17.23 -17.89
N THR A 106 7.29 -18.27 -18.65
CA THR A 106 7.42 -19.65 -18.12
C THR A 106 8.75 -20.24 -18.59
N GLY A 107 9.85 -20.03 -17.85
CA GLY A 107 11.07 -20.77 -18.19
C GLY A 107 12.42 -20.17 -17.84
N VAL A 108 12.51 -19.11 -17.03
CA VAL A 108 13.80 -18.56 -16.59
C VAL A 108 13.70 -18.06 -15.14
N TYR A 109 14.63 -18.45 -14.29
CA TYR A 109 14.78 -17.97 -12.90
C TYR A 109 16.25 -17.78 -12.57
N LEU A 110 16.59 -16.77 -11.77
CA LEU A 110 17.95 -16.59 -11.24
C LEU A 110 18.08 -17.29 -9.89
N THR A 111 19.20 -17.95 -9.65
CA THR A 111 19.57 -18.35 -8.30
C THR A 111 19.89 -17.11 -7.45
N LEU A 112 19.97 -17.26 -6.12
CA LEU A 112 20.39 -16.21 -5.20
C LEU A 112 21.77 -15.62 -5.56
N GLU A 113 22.60 -16.42 -6.24
CA GLU A 113 23.94 -16.07 -6.72
C GLU A 113 23.92 -15.37 -8.09
N GLY A 114 22.73 -15.16 -8.68
CA GLY A 114 22.56 -14.51 -9.98
C GLY A 114 22.78 -15.43 -11.18
N GLU A 115 22.75 -16.76 -11.00
CA GLU A 115 22.90 -17.71 -12.11
C GLU A 115 21.57 -17.94 -12.84
N VAL A 116 21.57 -17.78 -14.16
CA VAL A 116 20.36 -17.99 -14.99
C VAL A 116 20.09 -19.47 -15.18
N VAL A 117 18.99 -19.96 -14.62
CA VAL A 117 18.52 -21.33 -14.83
C VAL A 117 17.40 -21.32 -15.87
N ASN A 118 17.61 -22.12 -16.92
CA ASN A 118 16.69 -22.35 -18.05
C ASN A 118 16.62 -21.17 -19.05
N ARG A 119 16.67 -21.44 -20.37
CA ARG A 119 17.00 -20.46 -21.44
C ARG A 119 15.99 -20.39 -22.60
N ARG A 120 14.84 -21.05 -22.52
CA ARG A 120 13.86 -21.08 -23.62
C ARG A 120 12.65 -20.20 -23.30
N GLY A 121 12.39 -19.20 -24.16
CA GLY A 121 11.23 -18.32 -24.09
C GLY A 121 11.57 -16.84 -23.89
N LEU A 122 10.55 -15.99 -23.73
CA LEU A 122 10.72 -14.60 -23.29
C LEU A 122 11.29 -14.59 -21.86
N SER A 123 12.36 -13.83 -21.64
CA SER A 123 13.13 -13.81 -20.39
C SER A 123 13.10 -12.43 -19.73
N TRP A 124 12.94 -12.41 -18.41
CA TRP A 124 13.05 -11.22 -17.56
C TRP A 124 13.91 -11.54 -16.32
N TYR A 125 14.68 -10.58 -15.82
CA TYR A 125 15.50 -10.73 -14.61
C TYR A 125 14.61 -10.97 -13.37
N LEU A 126 14.78 -12.08 -12.66
CA LEU A 126 13.85 -12.54 -11.63
C LEU A 126 14.61 -13.08 -10.42
N GLU A 127 14.62 -12.34 -9.32
CA GLU A 127 15.05 -12.84 -8.01
C GLU A 127 13.82 -13.50 -7.37
N ASP A 128 13.81 -14.83 -7.27
CA ASP A 128 12.80 -15.58 -6.51
C ASP A 128 13.44 -16.10 -5.22
N PRO A 129 13.40 -15.31 -4.12
CA PRO A 129 14.10 -15.65 -2.89
C PRO A 129 13.24 -16.62 -2.07
N VAL A 130 12.80 -17.74 -2.67
CA VAL A 130 11.90 -18.74 -2.07
C VAL A 130 12.35 -19.14 -0.67
N THR A 131 13.64 -19.39 -0.49
CA THR A 131 14.23 -19.74 0.81
C THR A 131 13.99 -18.64 1.84
N LEU A 132 14.25 -17.38 1.47
CA LEU A 132 14.05 -16.23 2.33
C LEU A 132 12.57 -15.97 2.62
N VAL A 133 11.68 -16.13 1.63
CA VAL A 133 10.23 -16.04 1.79
C VAL A 133 9.73 -17.12 2.76
N GLN A 134 10.18 -18.37 2.62
CA GLN A 134 9.79 -19.45 3.51
C GLN A 134 10.27 -19.25 4.95
N GLU A 135 11.45 -18.68 5.14
CA GLU A 135 12.01 -18.37 6.46
C GLU A 135 11.36 -17.17 7.13
N THR A 136 11.01 -16.13 6.37
CA THR A 136 10.68 -14.81 6.93
C THR A 136 9.22 -14.41 6.79
N ALA A 137 8.45 -15.01 5.87
CA ALA A 137 7.02 -14.73 5.74
C ALA A 137 6.20 -15.40 6.85
N ASP A 138 5.08 -14.77 7.21
CA ASP A 138 4.12 -15.32 8.17
C ASP A 138 3.66 -16.74 7.74
N PRO A 139 3.26 -17.63 8.67
CA PRO A 139 2.92 -19.02 8.34
C PRO A 139 1.83 -19.18 7.27
N GLY A 140 0.84 -18.28 7.24
CA GLY A 140 -0.21 -18.26 6.21
C GLY A 140 0.24 -17.65 4.88
N LEU A 141 1.43 -17.08 4.86
CA LEU A 141 2.07 -16.39 3.75
C LEU A 141 3.29 -17.13 3.19
N ARG A 142 3.50 -18.40 3.54
CA ARG A 142 4.56 -19.21 2.92
C ARG A 142 4.11 -19.78 1.58
N GLU A 143 5.04 -19.92 0.67
CA GLU A 143 4.78 -20.48 -0.66
C GLU A 143 4.93 -22.00 -0.65
N SER A 144 4.06 -22.68 -1.39
CA SER A 144 4.04 -24.15 -1.46
C SER A 144 5.15 -24.76 -2.32
N GLY A 145 5.99 -23.94 -2.96
CA GLY A 145 7.08 -24.33 -3.85
C GLY A 145 7.59 -23.14 -4.67
N VAL A 146 8.51 -23.39 -5.61
CA VAL A 146 9.02 -22.38 -6.55
C VAL A 146 7.86 -21.85 -7.39
N VAL A 147 7.72 -20.53 -7.47
CA VAL A 147 6.63 -19.87 -8.20
C VAL A 147 7.20 -19.08 -9.38
N PRO A 148 6.82 -19.40 -10.62
CA PRO A 148 7.53 -18.91 -11.81
C PRO A 148 7.24 -17.44 -12.16
N TRP A 149 6.47 -16.70 -11.34
CA TRP A 149 6.03 -15.35 -11.70
C TRP A 149 6.90 -14.26 -11.07
N LEU A 150 7.17 -13.22 -11.86
CA LEU A 150 8.07 -12.11 -11.52
C LEU A 150 7.51 -11.26 -10.38
N ARG A 151 8.12 -11.39 -9.20
CA ARG A 151 7.94 -10.47 -8.09
C ARG A 151 9.17 -9.62 -7.91
N VAL A 152 8.97 -8.32 -7.80
CA VAL A 152 10.02 -7.39 -7.44
C VAL A 152 10.02 -7.27 -5.92
N TYR A 153 11.15 -7.60 -5.33
CA TYR A 153 11.43 -7.41 -3.92
C TYR A 153 12.27 -6.15 -3.76
N GLY A 154 11.99 -5.40 -2.70
CA GLY A 154 12.76 -4.21 -2.38
C GLY A 154 14.13 -4.56 -1.82
N PRO A 155 15.11 -3.65 -1.96
CA PRO A 155 16.50 -3.89 -1.58
C PRO A 155 16.71 -3.99 -0.06
N PHE A 156 15.69 -3.67 0.75
CA PHE A 156 15.85 -3.53 2.18
C PHE A 156 15.32 -4.73 2.96
N ARG A 157 16.23 -5.55 3.51
CA ARG A 157 15.93 -6.50 4.59
C ARG A 157 15.88 -5.78 5.94
N ASN A 158 15.10 -4.70 6.04
CA ASN A 158 15.14 -3.85 7.22
C ASN A 158 14.23 -4.43 8.32
N SER A 159 14.69 -4.39 9.57
CA SER A 159 13.94 -4.84 10.76
C SER A 159 12.75 -3.93 11.11
N ARG A 160 11.90 -3.61 10.12
CA ARG A 160 10.85 -2.58 10.15
C ARG A 160 11.37 -1.15 10.32
N LEU A 161 12.68 -0.92 10.22
CA LEU A 161 13.28 0.41 10.36
C LEU A 161 12.79 1.36 9.27
N MET A 162 12.69 0.89 8.02
CA MET A 162 12.18 1.73 6.94
C MET A 162 10.70 2.03 7.12
N ASP A 163 9.91 1.05 7.58
CA ASP A 163 8.49 1.24 7.88
C ASP A 163 8.29 2.34 8.93
N TRP A 164 8.96 2.23 10.07
CA TRP A 164 8.91 3.27 11.12
C TRP A 164 9.55 4.59 10.67
N GLY A 165 10.62 4.53 9.87
CA GLY A 165 11.32 5.68 9.33
C GLY A 165 10.41 6.53 8.45
N VAL A 166 9.78 5.91 7.45
CA VAL A 166 8.80 6.57 6.57
C VAL A 166 7.61 7.07 7.38
N PHE A 167 7.09 6.26 8.32
CA PHE A 167 5.97 6.66 9.17
C PHE A 167 6.27 7.92 9.99
N TYR A 168 7.35 7.90 10.78
CA TYR A 168 7.70 9.04 11.63
C TYR A 168 8.12 10.26 10.82
N SER A 169 8.82 10.08 9.71
CA SER A 169 9.20 11.20 8.83
C SER A 169 7.97 11.87 8.23
N SER A 170 6.99 11.09 7.78
CA SER A 170 5.72 11.61 7.25
C SER A 170 4.93 12.34 8.34
N LEU A 171 4.88 11.80 9.56
CA LEU A 171 4.21 12.45 10.70
C LEU A 171 4.86 13.78 11.07
N VAL A 172 6.19 13.79 11.22
CA VAL A 172 6.96 15.00 11.54
C VAL A 172 6.80 16.03 10.43
N PHE A 173 6.85 15.61 9.16
CA PHE A 173 6.62 16.50 8.04
C PHE A 173 5.25 17.17 8.12
N VAL A 174 4.17 16.40 8.32
CA VAL A 174 2.82 16.98 8.44
C VAL A 174 2.75 17.95 9.62
N ALA A 175 3.32 17.61 10.77
CA ALA A 175 3.35 18.48 11.94
C ALA A 175 4.10 19.80 11.65
N LEU A 176 5.30 19.74 11.06
CA LEU A 176 6.09 20.92 10.70
C LEU A 176 5.40 21.76 9.62
N TYR A 177 4.91 21.12 8.57
CA TYR A 177 4.23 21.78 7.46
C TYR A 177 3.01 22.55 7.95
N THR A 178 2.16 21.89 8.74
CA THR A 178 0.95 22.51 9.27
C THR A 178 1.26 23.64 10.25
N GLN A 179 2.31 23.52 11.05
CA GLN A 179 2.70 24.56 12.01
C GLN A 179 3.35 25.78 11.35
N VAL A 180 4.11 25.59 10.26
CA VAL A 180 4.90 26.64 9.62
C VAL A 180 4.18 27.28 8.43
N ARG A 181 3.38 26.51 7.70
CA ARG A 181 2.76 26.95 6.43
C ARG A 181 1.26 27.19 6.51
N LEU A 182 0.57 26.70 7.53
CA LEU A 182 -0.89 26.84 7.65
C LEU A 182 -1.24 27.66 8.88
N ASP A 183 -2.02 28.72 8.69
CA ASP A 183 -2.38 29.67 9.76
C ASP A 183 -3.18 29.03 10.93
N TYR A 184 -3.75 27.86 10.71
CA TYR A 184 -4.57 27.14 11.68
C TYR A 184 -3.84 26.00 12.41
N GLY A 185 -2.55 25.79 12.13
CA GLY A 185 -1.70 24.80 12.81
C GLY A 185 -2.14 23.33 12.63
N PHE A 186 -1.49 22.43 13.38
CA PHE A 186 -1.73 20.98 13.27
C PHE A 186 -3.15 20.56 13.66
N LEU A 187 -3.69 21.09 14.76
CA LEU A 187 -5.04 20.73 15.23
C LEU A 187 -6.11 21.21 14.25
N GLY A 188 -6.00 22.44 13.75
CA GLY A 188 -6.92 22.96 12.73
C GLY A 188 -6.83 22.18 11.42
N TRP A 189 -5.63 21.73 11.05
CA TRP A 189 -5.42 20.87 9.89
C TRP A 189 -6.10 19.53 10.08
N LEU A 190 -5.92 18.89 11.24
CA LEU A 190 -6.52 17.60 11.53
C LEU A 190 -8.05 17.66 11.46
N LEU A 191 -8.66 18.71 12.03
CA LEU A 191 -10.11 18.92 11.95
C LEU A 191 -10.59 19.12 10.50
N ARG A 192 -9.87 19.89 9.68
CA ARG A 192 -10.18 20.07 8.25
C ARG A 192 -9.98 18.79 7.45
N PHE A 193 -8.93 18.02 7.75
CA PHE A 193 -8.65 16.73 7.12
C PHE A 193 -9.78 15.74 7.41
N LEU A 194 -10.18 15.61 8.67
CA LEU A 194 -11.29 14.75 9.08
C LEU A 194 -12.61 15.26 8.49
N GLY A 195 -12.85 16.56 8.49
CA GLY A 195 -14.03 17.16 7.86
C GLY A 195 -14.10 16.84 6.36
N ASN A 196 -13.02 17.03 5.62
CA ASN A 196 -12.96 16.71 4.20
C ASN A 196 -13.10 15.21 3.94
N ALA A 197 -12.46 14.35 4.74
CA ALA A 197 -12.58 12.90 4.61
C ALA A 197 -14.03 12.43 4.83
N PHE A 198 -14.63 12.78 5.97
CA PHE A 198 -15.92 12.22 6.38
C PHE A 198 -17.14 12.97 5.85
N LEU A 199 -17.07 14.30 5.71
CA LEU A 199 -18.18 15.13 5.22
C LEU A 199 -18.04 15.45 3.73
N GLY A 200 -16.81 15.62 3.22
CA GLY A 200 -16.55 15.90 1.81
C GLY A 200 -16.60 14.63 0.93
N HIS A 201 -16.17 13.49 1.48
CA HIS A 201 -16.12 12.21 0.76
C HIS A 201 -16.87 11.07 1.48
N PRO A 202 -18.12 11.26 1.91
CA PRO A 202 -18.84 10.30 2.76
C PRO A 202 -19.06 8.96 2.07
N LEU A 203 -19.29 8.95 0.75
CA LEU A 203 -19.46 7.71 -0.02
C LEU A 203 -18.15 6.92 -0.14
N ILE A 204 -17.03 7.61 -0.30
CA ILE A 204 -15.73 6.96 -0.40
C ILE A 204 -15.33 6.40 0.97
N VAL A 205 -15.33 7.23 2.01
CA VAL A 205 -14.92 6.82 3.35
C VAL A 205 -15.90 5.82 3.94
N GLY A 206 -17.21 6.04 3.78
CA GLY A 206 -18.25 5.08 4.19
C GLY A 206 -18.11 3.74 3.47
N GLY A 207 -17.84 3.75 2.16
CA GLY A 207 -17.54 2.55 1.37
C GLY A 207 -16.28 1.83 1.87
N LEU A 208 -15.18 2.54 2.13
CA LEU A 208 -13.96 1.96 2.69
C LEU A 208 -14.22 1.32 4.05
N VAL A 209 -14.84 2.05 4.97
CA VAL A 209 -15.14 1.58 6.33
C VAL A 209 -16.02 0.34 6.28
N LEU A 210 -17.09 0.36 5.48
CA LEU A 210 -17.97 -0.78 5.31
C LEU A 210 -17.22 -1.99 4.74
N PHE A 211 -16.38 -1.79 3.72
CA PHE A 211 -15.57 -2.85 3.12
C PHE A 211 -14.63 -3.49 4.15
N TYR A 212 -13.88 -2.69 4.91
CA TYR A 212 -12.92 -3.18 5.90
C TYR A 212 -13.61 -3.88 7.07
N LEU A 213 -14.70 -3.30 7.60
CA LEU A 213 -15.47 -3.89 8.69
C LEU A 213 -16.10 -5.23 8.27
N THR A 214 -16.81 -5.25 7.15
CA THR A 214 -17.44 -6.46 6.62
C THR A 214 -16.40 -7.54 6.32
N GLY A 215 -15.29 -7.17 5.68
CA GLY A 215 -14.19 -8.09 5.40
C GLY A 215 -13.51 -8.62 6.66
N GLU A 216 -13.40 -7.82 7.73
CA GLU A 216 -12.82 -8.26 9.01
C GLU A 216 -13.76 -9.18 9.78
N VAL A 217 -15.06 -8.87 9.79
CA VAL A 217 -16.10 -9.74 10.39
C VAL A 217 -16.13 -11.08 9.68
N TRP A 218 -16.10 -11.08 8.34
CA TRP A 218 -16.00 -12.31 7.56
C TRP A 218 -14.77 -13.13 7.96
N ARG A 219 -13.58 -12.52 7.92
CA ARG A 219 -12.30 -13.17 8.24
C ARG A 219 -12.29 -13.82 9.63
N ARG A 220 -12.81 -13.13 10.65
CA ARG A 220 -12.72 -13.57 12.05
C ARG A 220 -13.83 -14.55 12.45
N LYS A 221 -15.06 -14.36 11.95
CA LYS A 221 -16.24 -15.03 12.52
C LYS A 221 -16.99 -15.94 11.55
N LEU A 222 -17.17 -15.49 10.31
CA LEU A 222 -18.14 -16.13 9.38
C LEU A 222 -17.48 -17.03 8.34
N GLN A 223 -16.19 -16.83 8.08
CA GLN A 223 -15.48 -17.61 7.06
C GLN A 223 -15.44 -19.11 7.37
N PHE A 224 -15.40 -19.51 8.64
CA PHE A 224 -15.34 -20.92 9.05
C PHE A 224 -16.69 -21.63 9.02
N SER A 225 -17.77 -20.90 9.30
CA SER A 225 -19.13 -21.45 9.19
C SER A 225 -19.65 -21.44 7.76
N GLY A 226 -19.10 -20.58 6.89
CA GLY A 226 -19.63 -20.31 5.56
C GLY A 226 -21.01 -19.64 5.56
N SER A 227 -21.56 -19.35 6.75
CA SER A 227 -22.86 -18.73 6.91
C SER A 227 -22.80 -17.26 6.54
N HIS A 228 -23.92 -16.73 6.04
CA HIS A 228 -24.06 -15.33 5.65
C HIS A 228 -23.13 -14.84 4.52
N ARG A 229 -22.60 -15.76 3.69
CA ARG A 229 -21.71 -15.40 2.59
C ARG A 229 -22.36 -14.44 1.59
N ARG A 230 -23.67 -14.59 1.32
CA ARG A 230 -24.40 -13.75 0.36
C ARG A 230 -24.53 -12.32 0.86
N GLU A 231 -24.79 -12.15 2.15
CA GLU A 231 -24.93 -10.88 2.85
C GLU A 231 -23.60 -10.14 2.92
N VAL A 232 -22.51 -10.86 3.21
CA VAL A 232 -21.15 -10.30 3.16
C VAL A 232 -20.80 -9.88 1.73
N LEU A 233 -21.08 -10.70 0.71
CA LEU A 233 -20.85 -10.34 -0.69
C LEU A 233 -21.67 -9.10 -1.09
N ALA A 234 -22.95 -9.04 -0.73
CA ALA A 234 -23.80 -7.89 -1.00
C ALA A 234 -23.27 -6.62 -0.34
N SER A 235 -22.84 -6.69 0.93
CA SER A 235 -22.24 -5.55 1.63
C SER A 235 -20.93 -5.09 0.98
N ILE A 236 -20.09 -6.00 0.50
CA ILE A 236 -18.88 -5.64 -0.23
C ILE A 236 -19.22 -5.00 -1.58
N LEU A 237 -20.20 -5.52 -2.32
CA LEU A 237 -20.63 -4.92 -3.58
C LEU A 237 -21.18 -3.51 -3.38
N VAL A 238 -21.99 -3.28 -2.33
CA VAL A 238 -22.45 -1.93 -1.94
C VAL A 238 -21.28 -1.02 -1.59
N SER A 239 -20.25 -1.55 -0.91
CA SER A 239 -19.03 -0.80 -0.58
C SER A 239 -18.29 -0.39 -1.85
N VAL A 240 -18.07 -1.32 -2.78
CA VAL A 240 -17.40 -1.07 -4.07
C VAL A 240 -18.21 -0.09 -4.92
N ALA A 241 -19.53 -0.21 -4.96
CA ALA A 241 -20.40 0.75 -5.65
C ALA A 241 -20.30 2.16 -5.05
N SER A 242 -20.33 2.27 -3.73
CA SER A 242 -20.19 3.55 -3.01
C SER A 242 -18.82 4.19 -3.28
N LEU A 243 -17.75 3.40 -3.26
CA LEU A 243 -16.41 3.82 -3.65
C LEU A 243 -16.40 4.33 -5.08
N SER A 244 -16.91 3.54 -6.03
CA SER A 244 -16.88 3.89 -7.46
C SER A 244 -17.64 5.19 -7.75
N ILE A 245 -18.82 5.38 -7.15
CA ILE A 245 -19.62 6.61 -7.29
C ILE A 245 -18.87 7.81 -6.70
N GLY A 246 -18.32 7.67 -5.49
CA GLY A 246 -17.59 8.76 -4.83
C GLY A 246 -16.31 9.14 -5.55
N ILE A 247 -15.61 8.17 -6.15
CA ILE A 247 -14.35 8.38 -6.86
C ILE A 247 -14.55 9.22 -8.15
N VAL A 248 -15.63 8.96 -8.88
CA VAL A 248 -15.93 9.63 -10.16
C VAL A 248 -16.32 11.10 -9.98
N SER A 249 -16.81 11.49 -8.80
CA SER A 249 -17.34 12.85 -8.56
C SER A 249 -16.29 13.91 -8.25
N VAL A 250 -15.00 13.56 -8.21
CA VAL A 250 -13.94 14.48 -7.74
C VAL A 250 -12.92 14.77 -8.85
N ARG A 251 -12.77 16.04 -9.22
CA ARG A 251 -11.72 16.53 -10.13
C ARG A 251 -11.12 17.83 -9.60
N MET A 252 -9.81 17.87 -9.42
CA MET A 252 -9.07 19.11 -9.09
C MET A 252 -7.64 19.03 -9.67
N GLY A 253 -6.99 20.17 -9.86
CA GLY A 253 -5.58 20.26 -10.29
C GLY A 253 -4.65 20.60 -9.11
N GLY A 254 -3.34 20.39 -9.29
CA GLY A 254 -2.33 20.69 -8.27
C GLY A 254 -1.02 21.16 -8.90
N VAL A 255 -0.19 21.86 -8.13
CA VAL A 255 1.11 22.42 -8.55
C VAL A 255 2.15 22.14 -7.47
N VAL A 256 3.34 21.71 -7.88
CA VAL A 256 4.45 21.34 -6.99
C VAL A 256 5.21 22.58 -6.51
N ASP A 257 5.40 22.71 -5.19
CA ASP A 257 6.29 23.72 -4.58
C ASP A 257 7.63 23.11 -4.13
N TRP A 258 8.68 23.49 -4.85
CA TRP A 258 10.05 23.08 -4.56
C TRP A 258 10.65 23.74 -3.31
N SER A 259 9.99 24.74 -2.73
CA SER A 259 10.46 25.40 -1.50
C SER A 259 10.40 24.50 -0.25
N LEU A 260 9.77 23.33 -0.35
CA LEU A 260 9.58 22.39 0.75
C LEU A 260 10.72 21.40 0.98
N VAL A 261 11.73 21.35 0.10
CA VAL A 261 12.83 20.37 0.16
C VAL A 261 13.58 20.40 1.49
N GLY A 262 13.82 21.59 2.06
CA GLY A 262 14.47 21.73 3.36
C GLY A 262 13.65 21.13 4.51
N MET A 263 12.33 21.31 4.48
CA MET A 263 11.42 20.75 5.48
C MET A 263 11.31 19.22 5.38
N VAL A 264 11.26 18.69 4.16
CA VAL A 264 11.28 17.24 3.90
C VAL A 264 12.57 16.61 4.45
N SER A 265 13.73 17.23 4.19
CA SER A 265 15.02 16.75 4.66
C SER A 265 15.11 16.72 6.19
N LEU A 266 14.63 17.78 6.86
CA LEU A 266 14.57 17.84 8.31
C LEU A 266 13.64 16.77 8.90
N ALA A 267 12.46 16.59 8.29
CA ALA A 267 11.50 15.58 8.72
C ALA A 267 12.06 14.15 8.57
N LEU A 268 12.79 13.87 7.48
CA LEU A 268 13.48 12.59 7.28
C LEU A 268 14.54 12.33 8.36
N LEU A 269 15.38 13.33 8.67
CA LEU A 269 16.41 13.18 9.71
C LEU A 269 15.81 12.91 11.10
N ILE A 270 14.80 13.68 11.50
CA ILE A 270 14.12 13.52 12.79
C ILE A 270 13.39 12.17 12.81
N GLY A 271 12.61 11.86 11.77
CA GLY A 271 11.81 10.65 11.67
C GLY A 271 12.66 9.38 11.69
N MET A 272 13.76 9.34 10.94
CA MET A 272 14.72 8.22 10.96
C MET A 272 15.40 8.07 12.32
N SER A 273 15.71 9.17 13.01
CA SER A 273 16.29 9.12 14.36
C SER A 273 15.31 8.51 15.36
N ILE A 274 14.04 8.91 15.32
CA ILE A 274 12.97 8.34 16.16
C ILE A 274 12.78 6.85 15.83
N ALA A 275 12.74 6.49 14.54
CA ALA A 275 12.60 5.12 14.08
C ALA A 275 13.74 4.22 14.58
N TYR A 276 14.98 4.70 14.52
CA TYR A 276 16.15 3.99 15.02
C TYR A 276 16.02 3.70 16.52
N VAL A 277 15.66 4.70 17.32
CA VAL A 277 15.43 4.54 18.77
C VAL A 277 14.28 3.56 19.03
N HIS A 278 13.15 3.70 18.34
CA HIS A 278 12.00 2.80 18.46
C HIS A 278 12.42 1.35 18.22
N VAL A 279 13.04 1.07 17.07
CA VAL A 279 13.40 -0.30 16.68
C VAL A 279 14.43 -0.88 17.66
N ARG A 280 15.41 -0.07 18.09
CA ARG A 280 16.41 -0.50 19.07
C ARG A 280 15.78 -0.86 20.42
N LEU A 281 14.85 -0.06 20.92
CA LEU A 281 14.14 -0.32 22.17
C LEU A 281 13.27 -1.58 22.08
N ARG A 282 12.60 -1.79 20.95
CA ARG A 282 11.66 -2.91 20.77
C ARG A 282 12.35 -4.24 20.52
N ASN A 283 13.41 -4.25 19.71
CA ASN A 283 14.02 -5.48 19.19
C ASN A 283 15.41 -5.75 19.78
N GLY A 284 15.94 -4.86 20.63
CA GLY A 284 17.27 -4.94 21.23
C GLY A 284 18.43 -4.69 20.26
N ARG A 285 18.21 -4.82 18.95
CA ARG A 285 19.18 -4.55 17.88
C ARG A 285 18.48 -3.96 16.65
N VAL A 286 19.24 -3.16 15.89
CA VAL A 286 18.84 -2.65 14.58
C VAL A 286 19.66 -3.40 13.54
N VAL A 287 18.98 -4.11 12.63
CA VAL A 287 19.61 -4.71 11.45
C VAL A 287 19.37 -3.75 10.29
N LEU A 288 20.46 -3.24 9.74
CA LEU A 288 20.51 -2.39 8.54
C LEU A 288 20.62 -3.27 7.29
#